data_AF-A0AAJ4EC70-F1
#
_entry.id   AF-A0AAJ4EC70-F1
#
_cell.length_a   1.000
_cell.length_b   1.000
_cell.length_c   1.000
_cell.angle_alpha   90.00
_cell.angle_beta   90.00
_cell.angle_gamma   90.00
#
_symmetry.space_group_name_H-M   'P 1'
#
loop_
_entity.id
_entity.type
_entity.pdbx_description
1 polymer ?
#
loop_
_entity_poly.entity_id
_entity_poly.type
_entity_poly.pdbx_seq_one_letter_code
_entity_poly.pdbx_strand_id
1 'polypeptide(L)'
;MFDALLRLQLAPIVERLAQMETQLEDLYRRAESFCRIGVCQEVDAASNTCKVSHGELLTPAIRFFNPSAGAQTETRIPTVGEQCLLLNYGGGEGGGQSVALFGLNSDRFPPLSSVASLTSRRYEDGTQSAYDAAAHVLAWNNGPAAFSGSREQVEMSLGAARLVMTAATISLQVGAVGMLLDASGVHLSGPVVDHQGRVISTA
;
A
#
# COMPACT_ATOMS: atom_id res chain seq x y z
N MET A 1 -69.51 -23.68 -7.99
CA MET A 1 -69.77 -22.40 -7.30
C MET A 1 -68.70 -22.10 -6.24
N PHE A 2 -68.37 -23.07 -5.38
CA PHE A 2 -67.31 -22.93 -4.36
C PHE A 2 -65.91 -22.62 -4.94
N ASP A 3 -65.48 -23.34 -6.00
CA ASP A 3 -64.19 -23.06 -6.66
C ASP A 3 -64.07 -21.66 -7.27
N ALA A 4 -65.16 -21.13 -7.82
CA ALA A 4 -65.18 -19.78 -8.37
C ALA A 4 -65.02 -18.74 -7.25
N LEU A 5 -65.64 -18.99 -6.10
CA LEU A 5 -65.54 -18.14 -4.91
C LEU A 5 -64.13 -18.24 -4.30
N LEU A 6 -63.54 -19.43 -4.22
CA LEU A 6 -62.15 -19.62 -3.79
C LEU A 6 -61.16 -18.91 -4.70
N ARG A 7 -61.27 -19.04 -6.03
CA ARG A 7 -60.41 -18.33 -6.98
C ARG A 7 -60.53 -16.81 -6.85
N LEU A 8 -61.75 -16.30 -6.67
CA LEU A 8 -61.99 -14.87 -6.49
C LEU A 8 -61.31 -14.33 -5.22
N GLN A 9 -61.34 -15.09 -4.13
CA GLN A 9 -60.73 -14.69 -2.85
C GLN A 9 -59.20 -14.90 -2.82
N LEU A 10 -58.68 -15.93 -3.50
CA LEU A 10 -57.25 -16.24 -3.51
C LEU A 10 -56.47 -15.44 -4.57
N ALA A 11 -57.10 -14.98 -5.65
CA ALA A 11 -56.42 -14.27 -6.73
C ALA A 11 -55.61 -13.04 -6.25
N PRO A 12 -56.14 -12.14 -5.38
CA PRO A 12 -55.35 -11.02 -4.86
C PRO A 12 -54.16 -11.45 -4.00
N ILE A 13 -54.28 -12.57 -3.29
CA ILE A 13 -53.20 -13.12 -2.46
C ILE A 13 -52.09 -13.69 -3.35
N VAL A 14 -52.45 -14.44 -4.40
CA VAL A 14 -51.48 -14.98 -5.36
C VAL A 14 -50.74 -13.86 -6.08
N GLU A 15 -51.45 -12.81 -6.51
CA GLU A 15 -50.82 -11.64 -7.13
C GLU A 15 -49.86 -10.94 -6.15
N ARG A 16 -50.25 -10.82 -4.88
CA ARG A 16 -49.39 -10.23 -3.85
C ARG A 16 -48.15 -11.08 -3.58
N LEU A 17 -48.28 -12.41 -3.54
CA LEU A 17 -47.16 -13.33 -3.38
C LEU A 17 -46.18 -13.24 -4.55
N ALA A 18 -46.68 -13.20 -5.79
CA ALA A 18 -45.84 -13.02 -6.98
C ALA A 18 -45.09 -11.68 -6.95
N GLN A 19 -45.75 -10.59 -6.53
CA GLN A 19 -45.09 -9.29 -6.34
C GLN A 19 -43.98 -9.36 -5.28
N MET A 20 -44.24 -10.03 -4.15
CA MET A 20 -43.25 -10.21 -3.09
C MET A 20 -42.07 -11.05 -3.55
N GLU A 21 -42.30 -12.10 -4.35
CA GLU A 21 -41.25 -12.93 -4.94
C GLU A 21 -40.33 -12.10 -5.84
N THR A 22 -40.89 -11.32 -6.76
CA THR A 22 -40.11 -10.40 -7.61
C THR A 22 -39.31 -9.37 -6.78
N GLN A 23 -39.90 -8.84 -5.71
CA GLN A 23 -39.19 -7.91 -4.81
C GLN A 23 -38.02 -8.59 -4.09
N LEU A 24 -38.19 -9.84 -3.65
CA LEU A 24 -37.14 -10.61 -3.00
C LEU A 24 -35.99 -10.91 -3.97
N GLU A 25 -36.29 -11.32 -5.19
CA GLU A 25 -35.28 -11.57 -6.24
C GLU A 25 -34.45 -10.31 -6.54
N ASP A 26 -35.11 -9.14 -6.67
CA ASP A 26 -34.40 -7.88 -6.87
C ASP A 26 -33.52 -7.51 -5.67
N LEU A 27 -34.00 -7.74 -4.44
CA LEU A 27 -33.18 -7.54 -3.23
C LEU A 27 -31.96 -8.45 -3.20
N TYR A 28 -32.10 -9.74 -3.54
CA TYR A 28 -30.98 -10.67 -3.62
C TYR A 28 -29.95 -10.21 -4.65
N ARG A 29 -30.40 -9.85 -5.85
CA ARG A 29 -29.53 -9.36 -6.92
C ARG A 29 -28.76 -8.09 -6.52
N ARG A 30 -29.39 -7.17 -5.78
CA ARG A 30 -28.73 -5.97 -5.26
C ARG A 30 -27.76 -6.28 -4.12
N ALA A 31 -28.13 -7.20 -3.23
CA ALA A 31 -27.26 -7.65 -2.14
C ALA A 31 -25.97 -8.29 -2.68
N GLU A 32 -26.08 -9.15 -3.69
CA GLU A 32 -24.92 -9.74 -4.40
C GLU A 32 -24.10 -8.70 -5.18
N SER A 33 -24.70 -7.53 -5.47
CA SER A 33 -24.02 -6.42 -6.13
C SER A 33 -23.33 -5.45 -5.18
N PHE A 34 -23.59 -5.54 -3.88
CA PHE A 34 -23.13 -4.57 -2.90
C PHE A 34 -21.62 -4.59 -2.72
N CYS A 35 -21.01 -5.79 -2.73
CA CYS A 35 -19.60 -5.98 -2.43
C CYS A 35 -19.03 -7.12 -3.28
N ARG A 36 -18.00 -6.84 -4.07
CA ARG A 36 -17.39 -7.82 -4.99
C ARG A 36 -15.88 -7.67 -5.01
N ILE A 37 -15.17 -8.77 -5.28
CA ILE A 37 -13.75 -8.69 -5.63
C ILE A 37 -13.65 -8.28 -7.11
N GLY A 38 -12.77 -7.33 -7.39
CA GLY A 38 -12.48 -6.87 -8.73
C GLY A 38 -10.98 -6.72 -8.97
N VAL A 39 -10.62 -6.50 -10.23
CA VAL A 39 -9.24 -6.27 -10.68
C VAL A 39 -9.19 -4.96 -11.45
N CYS A 40 -8.21 -4.10 -11.11
CA CYS A 40 -8.01 -2.85 -11.84
C CYS A 40 -7.60 -3.11 -13.29
N GLN A 41 -8.30 -2.47 -14.23
CA GLN A 41 -8.00 -2.53 -15.67
C GLN A 41 -7.43 -1.21 -16.18
N GLU A 42 -7.89 -0.08 -15.66
CA GLU A 42 -7.42 1.25 -16.03
C GLU A 42 -7.34 2.15 -14.79
N VAL A 43 -6.37 3.06 -14.78
CA VAL A 43 -6.19 4.06 -13.72
C VAL A 43 -5.92 5.41 -14.35
N ASP A 44 -6.63 6.43 -13.88
CA ASP A 44 -6.36 7.83 -14.20
C ASP A 44 -6.00 8.57 -12.91
N ALA A 45 -4.70 8.84 -12.76
CA ALA A 45 -4.15 9.54 -11.61
C ALA A 45 -4.61 11.01 -11.54
N ALA A 46 -4.87 11.66 -12.68
CA ALA A 46 -5.25 13.07 -12.70
C ALA A 46 -6.66 13.29 -12.16
N SER A 47 -7.59 12.38 -12.46
CA SER A 47 -8.96 12.42 -11.94
C SER A 47 -9.14 11.63 -10.64
N ASN A 48 -8.11 10.91 -10.18
CA ASN A 48 -8.16 9.99 -9.03
C ASN A 48 -9.29 8.93 -9.20
N THR A 49 -9.38 8.38 -10.42
CA THR A 49 -10.35 7.35 -10.78
C THR A 49 -9.68 6.11 -11.37
N CYS A 50 -10.43 5.01 -11.39
CA CYS A 50 -10.03 3.76 -12.00
C CYS A 50 -11.24 3.07 -12.63
N LYS A 51 -10.98 2.07 -13.48
CA LYS A 51 -11.97 1.09 -13.92
C LYS A 51 -11.57 -0.28 -13.42
N VAL A 52 -12.56 -1.01 -12.91
CA VAL A 52 -12.37 -2.31 -12.27
C VAL A 52 -13.23 -3.34 -12.98
N SER A 53 -12.63 -4.47 -13.37
CA SER A 53 -13.38 -5.61 -13.89
C SER A 53 -13.85 -6.53 -12.76
N HIS A 54 -15.06 -7.06 -12.87
CA HIS A 54 -15.56 -8.13 -12.02
C HIS A 54 -16.42 -9.11 -12.86
N GLY A 55 -16.01 -10.38 -12.95
CA GLY A 55 -16.58 -11.30 -13.93
C GLY A 55 -16.39 -10.75 -15.35
N GLU A 56 -17.47 -10.67 -16.13
CA GLU A 56 -17.47 -10.12 -17.50
C GLU A 56 -17.75 -8.61 -17.56
N LEU A 57 -17.99 -7.98 -16.41
CA LEU A 57 -18.38 -6.58 -16.33
C LEU A 57 -17.17 -5.69 -16.04
N LEU A 58 -17.22 -4.47 -16.57
CA LEU A 58 -16.26 -3.40 -16.31
C LEU A 58 -17.01 -2.19 -15.75
N THR A 59 -16.53 -1.63 -14.65
CA THR A 59 -17.13 -0.43 -14.08
C THR A 59 -16.92 0.78 -15.01
N PRO A 60 -17.78 1.83 -14.91
CA PRO A 60 -17.38 3.16 -15.35
C PRO A 60 -16.16 3.67 -14.55
N ALA A 61 -15.69 4.87 -14.87
CA ALA A 61 -14.67 5.53 -14.06
C ALA A 61 -15.20 5.81 -12.65
N ILE A 62 -14.62 5.14 -11.65
CA ILE A 62 -15.00 5.22 -10.24
C ILE A 62 -13.83 5.68 -9.39
N ARG A 63 -14.11 6.29 -8.24
CA ARG A 63 -13.06 6.66 -7.28
C ARG A 63 -12.54 5.45 -6.51
N PHE A 64 -11.33 5.59 -5.99
CA PHE A 64 -10.71 4.60 -5.12
C PHE A 64 -10.28 5.20 -3.78
N PHE A 65 -10.11 4.33 -2.79
CA PHE A 65 -9.64 4.72 -1.46
C PHE A 65 -8.14 4.98 -1.45
N ASN A 66 -7.75 6.03 -0.75
CA ASN A 66 -6.39 6.26 -0.29
C ASN A 66 -6.31 6.00 1.22
N PRO A 67 -5.12 5.76 1.81
CA PRO A 67 -4.97 5.54 3.25
C PRO A 67 -5.53 6.69 4.11
N SER A 68 -5.43 7.93 3.63
CA SER A 68 -6.05 9.10 4.24
C SER A 68 -6.40 10.15 3.19
N ALA A 69 -7.47 10.92 3.41
CA ALA A 69 -7.99 11.91 2.46
C ALA A 69 -8.56 13.16 3.18
N GLY A 70 -7.94 13.58 4.28
CA GLY A 70 -8.31 14.77 5.05
C GLY A 70 -7.24 15.87 4.98
N ALA A 71 -7.11 16.69 6.03
CA ALA A 71 -6.03 17.67 6.13
C ALA A 71 -4.63 17.01 6.22
N GLN A 72 -4.57 15.84 6.86
CA GLN A 72 -3.50 14.86 6.66
C GLN A 72 -3.97 13.94 5.53
N THR A 73 -3.14 13.79 4.50
CA THR A 73 -3.51 13.06 3.28
C THR A 73 -2.33 12.24 2.78
N GLU A 74 -2.65 11.11 2.16
CA GLU A 74 -1.68 10.25 1.51
C GLU A 74 -2.25 9.81 0.17
N THR A 75 -1.43 9.84 -0.88
CA THR A 75 -1.84 9.38 -2.21
C THR A 75 -1.07 8.12 -2.59
N ARG A 76 -1.79 7.04 -2.85
CA ARG A 76 -1.27 5.82 -3.47
C ARG A 76 -2.16 5.46 -4.65
N ILE A 77 -1.66 5.75 -5.85
CA ILE A 77 -2.34 5.40 -7.09
C ILE A 77 -2.27 3.87 -7.25
N PRO A 78 -3.41 3.18 -7.46
CA PRO A 78 -3.41 1.74 -7.70
C PRO A 78 -2.70 1.41 -9.02
N THR A 79 -2.29 0.15 -9.17
CA THR A 79 -1.68 -0.34 -10.41
C THR A 79 -2.65 -1.23 -11.18
N VAL A 80 -2.56 -1.23 -12.50
CA VAL A 80 -3.33 -2.17 -13.34
C VAL A 80 -2.99 -3.61 -12.95
N GLY A 81 -4.03 -4.42 -12.76
CA GLY A 81 -3.95 -5.79 -12.26
C GLY A 81 -4.05 -5.92 -10.74
N GLU A 82 -4.02 -4.82 -9.98
CA GLU A 82 -4.20 -4.87 -8.53
C GLU A 82 -5.63 -5.29 -8.19
N GLN A 83 -5.78 -6.18 -7.21
CA GLN A 83 -7.09 -6.60 -6.72
C GLN A 83 -7.65 -5.60 -5.72
N CYS A 84 -8.96 -5.43 -5.76
CA CYS A 84 -9.70 -4.55 -4.85
C CYS A 84 -11.03 -5.15 -4.44
N LEU A 85 -11.55 -4.63 -3.34
CA LEU A 85 -12.95 -4.73 -2.99
C LEU A 85 -13.72 -3.60 -3.66
N LEU A 86 -14.67 -3.94 -4.52
CA LEU A 86 -15.61 -3.02 -5.15
C LEU A 86 -16.84 -2.89 -4.26
N LEU A 87 -17.11 -1.68 -3.78
CA LEU A 87 -18.25 -1.37 -2.91
C LEU A 87 -19.27 -0.53 -3.68
N ASN A 88 -20.43 -1.10 -3.95
CA ASN A 88 -21.56 -0.40 -4.59
C ASN A 88 -22.51 0.11 -3.51
N TYR A 89 -22.30 1.36 -3.10
CA TYR A 89 -23.09 1.99 -2.02
C TYR A 89 -24.47 2.47 -2.49
N GLY A 90 -24.70 2.53 -3.81
CA GLY A 90 -25.96 2.96 -4.38
C GLY A 90 -26.96 1.82 -4.64
N GLY A 91 -26.50 0.57 -4.66
CA GLY A 91 -27.33 -0.62 -4.91
C GLY A 91 -27.91 -0.70 -6.32
N GLY A 92 -27.55 0.21 -7.22
CA GLY A 92 -27.95 0.22 -8.63
C GLY A 92 -27.04 -0.63 -9.51
N GLU A 93 -27.51 -0.98 -10.70
CA GLU A 93 -26.79 -1.86 -11.63
C GLU A 93 -25.63 -1.19 -12.38
N GLY A 94 -25.67 0.13 -12.53
CA GLY A 94 -24.77 0.85 -13.45
C GLY A 94 -23.33 1.03 -12.97
N GLY A 95 -22.96 0.53 -11.78
CA GLY A 95 -21.60 0.63 -11.24
C GLY A 95 -21.10 2.04 -10.90
N GLY A 96 -21.73 3.11 -11.40
CA GLY A 96 -21.32 4.51 -11.18
C GLY A 96 -21.42 4.99 -9.73
N GLN A 97 -22.14 4.25 -8.88
CA GLN A 97 -22.19 4.46 -7.42
C GLN A 97 -21.29 3.45 -6.70
N SER A 98 -20.18 3.07 -7.32
CA SER A 98 -19.18 2.20 -6.72
C SER A 98 -17.90 2.94 -6.38
N VAL A 99 -17.16 2.40 -5.42
CA VAL A 99 -15.81 2.82 -5.07
C VAL A 99 -14.93 1.59 -4.89
N ALA A 100 -13.64 1.72 -5.21
CA ALA A 100 -12.69 0.62 -5.13
C ALA A 100 -11.74 0.77 -3.93
N LEU A 101 -11.71 -0.24 -3.06
CA LEU A 101 -10.76 -0.35 -1.95
C LEU A 101 -9.66 -1.35 -2.32
N PHE A 102 -8.48 -0.83 -2.65
CA PHE A 102 -7.30 -1.61 -3.02
C PHE A 102 -6.55 -2.17 -1.81
N GLY A 103 -5.63 -3.11 -2.08
CA GLY A 103 -4.78 -3.73 -1.06
C GLY A 103 -5.03 -5.22 -0.81
N LEU A 104 -5.81 -5.89 -1.65
CA LEU A 104 -5.91 -7.35 -1.62
C LEU A 104 -4.69 -7.96 -2.33
N ASN A 105 -3.89 -8.73 -1.59
CA ASN A 105 -2.79 -9.48 -2.18
C ASN A 105 -3.31 -10.57 -3.12
N SER A 106 -2.58 -10.82 -4.20
CA SER A 106 -2.90 -11.81 -5.22
C SER A 106 -1.65 -12.51 -5.71
N ASP A 107 -1.79 -13.54 -6.55
CA ASP A 107 -0.64 -14.21 -7.18
C ASP A 107 0.23 -13.23 -7.99
N ARG A 108 -0.39 -12.19 -8.58
CA ARG A 108 0.32 -11.15 -9.32
C ARG A 108 1.03 -10.14 -8.40
N PHE A 109 0.42 -9.85 -7.25
CA PHE A 109 0.94 -8.90 -6.26
C PHE A 109 0.94 -9.53 -4.87
N PRO A 110 1.91 -10.45 -4.61
CA PRO A 110 1.98 -11.16 -3.34
C PRO A 110 2.34 -10.22 -2.19
N PRO A 111 2.13 -10.64 -0.93
CA PRO A 111 2.58 -9.87 0.22
C PRO A 111 4.09 -9.65 0.18
N LEU A 112 4.54 -8.45 0.58
CA LEU A 112 5.95 -8.06 0.56
C LEU A 112 6.81 -8.87 1.55
N SER A 113 6.20 -9.28 2.67
CA SER A 113 6.86 -10.04 3.73
C SER A 113 5.85 -10.95 4.42
N SER A 114 6.35 -12.07 4.95
CA SER A 114 5.63 -12.97 5.85
C SER A 114 6.08 -12.84 7.32
N VAL A 115 6.97 -11.88 7.62
CA VAL A 115 7.51 -11.66 8.96
C VAL A 115 6.55 -10.79 9.77
N ALA A 116 6.01 -11.34 10.86
CA ALA A 116 4.96 -10.68 11.65
C ALA A 116 5.41 -9.37 12.33
N SER A 117 6.68 -9.22 12.67
CA SER A 117 7.23 -8.01 13.28
C SER A 117 7.56 -6.91 12.28
N LEU A 118 7.53 -7.21 10.97
CA LEU A 118 8.01 -6.32 9.93
C LEU A 118 6.85 -5.57 9.27
N THR A 119 6.82 -4.25 9.49
CA THR A 119 6.01 -3.34 8.67
C THR A 119 6.89 -2.83 7.53
N SER A 120 6.48 -3.02 6.28
CA SER A 120 7.30 -2.61 5.13
C SER A 120 6.48 -2.02 3.97
N ARG A 121 7.11 -1.10 3.25
CA ARG A 121 6.63 -0.52 1.99
C ARG A 121 7.72 -0.65 0.94
N ARG A 122 7.33 -1.13 -0.25
CA ARG A 122 8.17 -1.16 -1.45
C ARG A 122 7.54 -0.28 -2.52
N TYR A 123 8.34 0.60 -3.11
CA TYR A 123 7.98 1.45 -4.23
C TYR A 123 8.28 0.73 -5.56
N GLU A 124 7.72 1.23 -6.67
CA GLU A 124 7.83 0.59 -7.99
C GLU A 124 9.28 0.49 -8.50
N ASP A 125 10.12 1.46 -8.14
CA ASP A 125 11.56 1.51 -8.44
C ASP A 125 12.40 0.54 -7.59
N GLY A 126 11.77 -0.21 -6.68
CA GLY A 126 12.43 -1.12 -5.76
C GLY A 126 12.93 -0.46 -4.47
N THR A 127 12.75 0.85 -4.29
CA THR A 127 13.01 1.53 -3.01
C THR A 127 12.16 0.90 -1.91
N GLN A 128 12.71 0.78 -0.70
CA GLN A 128 12.01 0.18 0.44
C GLN A 128 12.17 1.00 1.71
N SER A 129 11.10 1.06 2.51
CA SER A 129 11.09 1.55 3.89
C SER A 129 10.47 0.49 4.77
N ALA A 130 11.16 0.09 5.83
CA ALA A 130 10.71 -0.99 6.69
C ALA A 130 11.09 -0.77 8.16
N TYR A 131 10.20 -1.16 9.06
CA TYR A 131 10.45 -1.20 10.50
C TYR A 131 10.20 -2.61 11.03
N ASP A 132 11.23 -3.21 11.63
CA ASP A 132 11.12 -4.47 12.35
C ASP A 132 11.01 -4.21 13.85
N ALA A 133 9.84 -4.50 14.41
CA ALA A 133 9.58 -4.31 15.84
C ALA A 133 10.35 -5.28 16.74
N ALA A 134 10.77 -6.45 16.24
CA ALA A 134 11.52 -7.43 17.01
C ALA A 134 13.00 -7.06 17.10
N ALA A 135 13.58 -6.61 15.98
CA ALA A 135 14.96 -6.12 15.94
C ALA A 135 15.11 -4.66 16.41
N HIS A 136 14.00 -3.93 16.51
CA HIS A 136 13.97 -2.48 16.73
C HIS A 136 14.74 -1.68 15.66
N VAL A 137 14.66 -2.12 14.41
CA VAL A 137 15.40 -1.54 13.28
C VAL A 137 14.46 -0.83 12.32
N LEU A 138 14.72 0.45 12.06
CA LEU A 138 14.18 1.19 10.91
C LEU A 138 15.20 1.14 9.78
N ALA A 139 14.81 0.60 8.62
CA ALA A 139 15.65 0.52 7.43
C ALA A 139 15.00 1.24 6.26
N TRP A 140 15.81 1.98 5.50
CA TRP A 140 15.43 2.56 4.21
C TRP A 140 16.51 2.25 3.19
N ASN A 141 16.13 1.74 2.02
CA ASN A 141 17.04 1.34 0.95
C ASN A 141 16.55 1.89 -0.39
N ASN A 142 17.42 2.60 -1.10
CA ASN A 142 17.18 3.12 -2.45
C ASN A 142 18.45 2.91 -3.29
N GLY A 143 18.59 1.69 -3.83
CA GLY A 143 19.76 1.28 -4.61
C GLY A 143 21.06 1.44 -3.81
N PRO A 144 21.99 2.33 -4.23
CA PRO A 144 23.26 2.54 -3.54
C PRO A 144 23.13 3.32 -2.22
N ALA A 145 22.00 4.02 -2.00
CA ALA A 145 21.77 4.79 -0.79
C ALA A 145 20.99 3.96 0.23
N ALA A 146 21.46 3.90 1.47
CA ALA A 146 20.76 3.22 2.53
C ALA A 146 20.88 3.95 3.87
N PHE A 147 19.87 3.76 4.71
CA PHE A 147 19.83 4.16 6.10
C PHE A 147 19.36 2.97 6.94
N SER A 148 20.00 2.76 8.09
CA SER A 148 19.56 1.79 9.09
C SER A 148 19.72 2.40 10.48
N GLY A 149 18.66 2.36 11.30
CA GLY A 149 18.66 2.85 12.66
C GLY A 149 18.14 1.78 13.61
N SER A 150 18.96 1.39 14.58
CA SER A 150 18.63 0.52 15.70
C SER A 150 18.68 1.31 17.01
N ARG A 151 18.54 0.64 18.16
CA ARG A 151 18.70 1.29 19.47
C ARG A 151 20.16 1.55 19.83
N GLU A 152 21.08 0.80 19.23
CA GLU A 152 22.51 0.81 19.55
C GLU A 152 23.34 1.56 18.50
N GLN A 153 22.83 1.66 17.27
CA GLN A 153 23.57 2.13 16.12
C GLN A 153 22.69 2.82 15.08
N VAL A 154 23.20 3.88 14.48
CA VAL A 154 22.66 4.51 13.26
C VAL A 154 23.71 4.44 12.17
N GLU A 155 23.27 4.07 10.97
CA GLU A 155 24.11 3.92 9.79
C GLU A 155 23.48 4.60 8.57
N MET A 156 24.32 5.29 7.80
CA MET A 156 24.00 5.81 6.48
C MET A 156 25.08 5.36 5.50
N SER A 157 24.70 4.98 4.29
CA SER A 157 25.65 4.64 3.24
C SER A 157 25.22 5.15 1.88
N LEU A 158 26.22 5.41 1.03
CA LEU A 158 26.08 5.71 -0.39
C LEU A 158 27.22 5.02 -1.16
N GLY A 159 26.95 3.82 -1.68
CA GLY A 159 27.98 2.98 -2.29
C GLY A 159 29.09 2.64 -1.28
N ALA A 160 30.33 3.07 -1.55
CA ALA A 160 31.47 2.83 -0.66
C ALA A 160 31.59 3.84 0.50
N ALA A 161 30.80 4.91 0.49
CA ALA A 161 30.79 5.89 1.57
C ALA A 161 29.85 5.45 2.69
N ARG A 162 30.29 5.58 3.94
CA ARG A 162 29.54 5.16 5.14
C ARG A 162 29.73 6.15 6.28
N LEU A 163 28.64 6.44 6.98
CA LEU A 163 28.62 7.10 8.29
C LEU A 163 28.00 6.12 9.28
N VAL A 164 28.68 5.86 10.39
CA VAL A 164 28.20 5.00 11.47
C VAL A 164 28.31 5.73 12.79
N MET A 165 27.23 5.78 13.55
CA MET A 165 27.20 6.35 14.89
C MET A 165 26.71 5.31 15.88
N THR A 166 27.42 5.20 16.99
CA THR A 166 26.99 4.46 18.19
C THR A 166 26.97 5.41 19.37
N ALA A 167 26.60 4.94 20.56
CA ALA A 167 26.71 5.73 21.78
C ALA A 167 28.16 6.16 22.12
N ALA A 168 29.17 5.44 21.60
CA ALA A 168 30.57 5.67 21.93
C ALA A 168 31.41 6.28 20.80
N THR A 169 30.95 6.15 19.54
CA THR A 169 31.78 6.46 18.37
C THR A 169 30.99 7.09 17.23
N ILE A 170 31.64 7.96 16.46
CA ILE A 170 31.19 8.41 15.14
C ILE A 170 32.28 8.07 14.12
N SER A 171 31.95 7.27 13.10
CA SER A 171 32.86 6.85 12.06
C SER A 171 32.39 7.31 10.69
N LEU A 172 33.25 8.00 9.96
CA LEU A 172 33.10 8.32 8.53
C LEU A 172 34.10 7.49 7.75
N GLN A 173 33.68 6.87 6.65
CA GLN A 173 34.56 6.05 5.84
C GLN A 173 34.21 6.14 4.35
N VAL A 174 35.22 6.21 3.50
CA VAL A 174 35.11 6.04 2.04
C VAL A 174 36.25 5.13 1.60
N GLY A 175 35.95 3.87 1.32
CA GLY A 175 36.98 2.86 1.05
C GLY A 175 37.96 2.71 2.22
N ALA A 176 39.25 2.98 1.99
CA ALA A 176 40.30 2.90 3.01
C ALA A 176 40.55 4.21 3.79
N VAL A 177 39.90 5.32 3.38
CA VAL A 177 40.04 6.62 4.06
C VAL A 177 38.90 6.76 5.06
N GLY A 178 39.21 7.20 6.28
CA GLY A 178 38.19 7.35 7.31
C GLY A 178 38.59 8.25 8.47
N MET A 179 37.58 8.67 9.21
CA MET A 179 37.68 9.46 10.44
C MET A 179 36.84 8.79 11.52
N LEU A 180 37.45 8.46 12.65
CA LEU A 180 36.79 7.94 13.84
C LEU A 180 36.87 8.99 14.95
N LEU A 181 35.73 9.35 15.51
CA LEU A 181 35.62 10.14 16.74
C LEU A 181 35.23 9.20 17.86
N ASP A 182 35.95 9.27 18.96
CA ASP A 182 35.64 8.57 20.21
C ASP A 182 36.07 9.42 21.42
N ALA A 183 35.99 8.85 22.63
CA ALA A 183 36.35 9.54 23.86
C ALA A 183 37.84 9.95 23.95
N SER A 184 38.72 9.34 23.14
CA SER A 184 40.15 9.64 23.11
C SER A 184 40.54 10.72 22.09
N GLY A 185 39.66 11.04 21.14
CA GLY A 185 39.84 12.15 20.21
C GLY A 185 39.36 11.86 18.79
N VAL A 186 40.06 12.46 17.82
CA VAL A 186 39.82 12.31 16.38
C VAL A 186 40.94 11.49 15.77
N HIS A 187 40.61 10.32 15.22
CA HIS A 187 41.54 9.41 14.57
C HIS A 187 41.32 9.46 13.06
N LEU A 188 42.37 9.77 12.31
CA LEU A 188 42.33 9.87 10.86
C LEU A 188 43.10 8.70 10.25
N SER A 189 42.51 8.10 9.24
CA SER A 189 43.08 6.96 8.50
C SER A 189 43.04 7.25 7.00
N GLY A 190 44.11 6.92 6.29
CA GLY A 190 44.25 7.19 4.87
C GLY A 190 45.64 7.73 4.52
N PRO A 191 45.90 7.99 3.23
CA PRO A 191 47.23 8.36 2.74
C PRO A 191 47.63 9.80 3.09
N VAL A 192 46.68 10.70 3.30
CA VAL A 192 46.96 12.12 3.52
C VAL A 192 45.89 12.77 4.41
N VAL A 193 46.32 13.70 5.25
CA VAL A 193 45.47 14.68 5.95
C VAL A 193 45.97 16.07 5.60
N ASP A 194 45.12 16.92 5.03
CA ASP A 194 45.44 18.30 4.72
C ASP A 194 44.38 19.28 5.24
N HIS A 195 44.76 20.54 5.38
CA HIS A 195 43.85 21.64 5.67
C HIS A 195 44.21 22.84 4.80
N GLN A 196 43.24 23.30 4.00
CA GLN A 196 43.41 24.43 3.07
C GLN A 196 44.64 24.26 2.15
N GLY A 197 44.88 23.02 1.68
CA GLY A 197 46.00 22.70 0.79
C GLY A 197 47.35 22.54 1.50
N ARG A 198 47.43 22.69 2.82
CA ARG A 198 48.63 22.37 3.61
C ARG A 198 48.50 20.96 4.20
N VAL A 199 49.43 20.07 3.85
CA VAL A 199 49.52 18.73 4.45
C VAL A 199 49.84 18.84 5.94
N ILE A 200 48.98 18.26 6.77
CA ILE A 200 49.13 18.17 8.23
C ILE A 200 49.83 16.85 8.60
N SER A 201 49.50 15.75 7.91
CA SER A 201 50.08 14.42 8.16
C SER A 201 50.06 13.54 6.91
N THR A 202 51.04 12.64 6.80
CA THR A 202 51.12 11.56 5.80
C THR A 202 51.41 10.25 6.53
N ALA A 203 50.86 9.14 6.01
CA ALA A 203 51.14 7.80 6.53
C ALA A 203 52.61 7.37 6.29
#